data_AF-A0A383CQ64-F1
#
_entry.id   AF-A0A383CQ64-F1
#
_cell.length_a   1.000
_cell.length_b   1.000
_cell.length_c   1.000
_cell.angle_alpha   90.00
_cell.angle_beta   90.00
_cell.angle_gamma   90.00
#
_symmetry.space_group_name_H-M   'P 1'
#
loop_
_entity.id
_entity.type
_entity.pdbx_description
1 polymer ?
#
loop_
_entity_poly.entity_id
_entity_poly.type
_entity_poly.pdbx_seq_one_letter_code
_entity_poly.pdbx_strand_id
1 'polypeptide(L)'
;MSSDQDKKNNSSEDRIENIKREETEDPTEYYAQGDSKENFDEESEFSKPVPPIGKAAEEMSLLKAVAYLGFGLAALAIVFILFFIRDLDHRVGGMDLTLISLEEKMAPLRKEVKESLEQVNADITGLKTKVEDRENRAAVVELKRAMVAIQNMGLSDSPKAQAKSNEVVASIQALLGEFGAGEIVVGEVPA
;
A
#
# COMPACT_ATOMS: atom_id res chain seq x y z
N MET A 1 -7.77 -38.57 -46.35
CA MET A 1 -9.22 -38.87 -46.19
C MET A 1 -9.31 -40.28 -45.69
N SER A 2 -9.61 -40.48 -44.40
CA SER A 2 -9.89 -41.79 -43.82
C SER A 2 -11.16 -41.65 -42.98
N SER A 3 -12.19 -42.32 -43.45
CA SER A 3 -13.50 -42.50 -42.83
C SER A 3 -13.34 -43.54 -41.72
N ASP A 4 -14.04 -43.35 -40.60
CA ASP A 4 -14.81 -44.41 -39.92
C ASP A 4 -15.54 -43.81 -38.71
N GLN A 5 -16.82 -43.54 -38.93
CA GLN A 5 -17.81 -43.21 -37.91
C GLN A 5 -18.40 -44.52 -37.38
N ASP A 6 -17.90 -45.02 -36.24
CA ASP A 6 -18.60 -46.05 -35.46
C ASP A 6 -19.75 -45.40 -34.67
N LYS A 7 -20.82 -45.03 -35.38
CA LYS A 7 -22.11 -44.69 -34.77
C LYS A 7 -22.99 -45.92 -34.84
N LYS A 8 -22.97 -46.74 -33.78
CA LYS A 8 -23.94 -47.83 -33.57
C LYS A 8 -25.35 -47.20 -33.59
N ASN A 9 -26.04 -47.40 -34.70
CA ASN A 9 -27.45 -47.04 -34.85
C ASN A 9 -28.27 -48.08 -34.08
N ASN A 10 -28.73 -47.73 -32.88
CA ASN A 10 -29.75 -48.50 -32.18
C ASN A 10 -31.02 -48.43 -33.04
N SER A 11 -31.41 -49.56 -33.63
CA SER A 11 -32.52 -49.61 -34.59
C SER A 11 -33.83 -49.27 -33.89
N SER A 12 -34.75 -48.63 -34.62
CA SER A 12 -36.08 -48.27 -34.11
C SER A 12 -36.84 -49.52 -33.60
N GLU A 13 -36.66 -50.67 -34.26
CA GLU A 13 -37.21 -51.96 -33.85
C GLU A 13 -36.80 -52.38 -32.42
N ASP A 14 -35.53 -52.20 -32.02
CA ASP A 14 -35.05 -52.61 -30.68
C ASP A 14 -35.72 -51.82 -29.56
N ARG A 15 -36.08 -50.56 -29.84
CA ARG A 15 -36.80 -49.70 -28.88
C ARG A 15 -38.25 -50.15 -28.71
N ILE A 16 -38.90 -50.58 -29.80
CA ILE A 16 -40.29 -51.05 -29.75
C ILE A 16 -40.38 -52.40 -29.03
N GLU A 17 -39.39 -53.29 -29.20
CA GLU A 17 -39.36 -54.56 -28.48
C GLU A 17 -39.18 -54.36 -26.96
N ASN A 18 -38.31 -53.43 -26.55
CA ASN A 18 -38.10 -53.13 -25.13
C ASN A 18 -39.35 -52.57 -24.45
N ILE A 19 -40.09 -51.67 -25.09
CA ILE A 19 -41.34 -51.12 -24.54
C ILE A 19 -42.37 -52.23 -24.34
N LYS A 20 -42.43 -53.18 -25.27
CA LYS A 20 -43.37 -54.31 -25.20
C LYS A 20 -43.03 -55.31 -24.08
N ARG A 21 -41.75 -55.43 -23.72
CA ARG A 21 -41.32 -56.24 -22.56
C ARG A 21 -41.68 -55.56 -21.24
N GLU A 22 -41.45 -54.25 -21.13
CA GLU A 22 -41.75 -53.47 -19.94
C GLU A 22 -43.26 -53.46 -19.62
N GLU A 23 -44.12 -53.49 -20.65
CA GLU A 23 -45.59 -53.58 -20.48
C GLU A 23 -46.06 -54.97 -19.96
N THR A 24 -45.22 -56.00 -20.05
CA THR A 24 -45.51 -57.36 -19.54
C THR A 24 -44.86 -57.68 -18.20
N GLU A 25 -44.08 -56.77 -17.62
CA GLU A 25 -43.51 -56.97 -16.29
C GLU A 25 -44.57 -56.71 -15.21
N ASP A 26 -44.94 -57.77 -14.48
CA ASP A 26 -45.91 -57.72 -13.40
C ASP A 26 -45.29 -57.00 -12.17
N PRO A 27 -45.79 -55.81 -11.78
CA PRO A 27 -45.25 -55.05 -10.66
C PRO A 27 -45.61 -55.67 -9.29
N THR A 28 -46.38 -56.76 -9.25
CA THR A 28 -46.86 -57.38 -8.01
C THR A 28 -45.73 -57.95 -7.16
N GLU A 29 -44.61 -58.40 -7.74
CA GLU A 29 -43.43 -58.83 -6.97
C GLU A 29 -42.81 -57.69 -6.15
N TYR A 30 -42.91 -56.44 -6.61
CA TYR A 30 -42.33 -55.28 -5.92
C TYR A 30 -43.07 -54.91 -4.62
N TYR A 31 -44.32 -55.38 -4.46
CA TYR A 31 -45.17 -55.11 -3.29
C TYR A 31 -45.38 -56.31 -2.37
N ALA A 32 -44.78 -57.47 -2.66
CA ALA A 32 -44.94 -58.69 -1.87
C ALA A 32 -44.08 -58.72 -0.57
N GLN A 33 -43.34 -57.66 -0.26
CA GLN A 33 -42.60 -57.53 1.01
C GLN A 33 -43.55 -57.14 2.15
N GLY A 34 -44.32 -58.10 2.67
CA GLY A 34 -45.18 -57.81 3.83
C GLY A 34 -45.87 -58.97 4.52
N ASP A 35 -45.70 -60.23 4.08
CA ASP A 35 -46.49 -61.35 4.63
C ASP A 35 -45.68 -62.55 5.13
N SER A 36 -44.57 -62.29 5.82
CA SER A 36 -43.91 -63.32 6.64
C SER A 36 -43.79 -62.85 8.09
N LYS A 37 -44.77 -63.25 8.91
CA LYS A 37 -44.71 -63.20 10.38
C LYS A 37 -43.65 -64.18 10.89
N GLU A 38 -42.41 -63.75 10.87
CA GLU A 38 -41.32 -64.37 11.64
C GLU A 38 -41.01 -63.42 12.80
N ASN A 39 -41.08 -63.91 14.05
CA ASN A 39 -40.78 -63.10 15.24
C ASN A 39 -39.28 -62.79 15.23
N PHE A 40 -38.92 -61.66 14.65
CA PHE A 40 -37.55 -61.18 14.56
C PHE A 40 -37.18 -60.46 15.86
N ASP A 41 -36.31 -61.07 16.66
CA ASP A 41 -35.82 -60.48 17.91
C ASP A 41 -34.63 -59.55 17.61
N GLU A 42 -34.95 -58.28 17.34
CA GLU A 42 -34.03 -57.21 16.94
C GLU A 42 -32.88 -56.99 17.96
N GLU A 43 -33.14 -57.19 19.26
CA GLU A 43 -32.11 -57.04 20.31
C GLU A 43 -31.05 -58.15 20.23
N SER A 44 -31.45 -59.36 19.84
CA SER A 44 -30.54 -60.50 19.66
C SER A 44 -29.69 -60.35 18.39
N GLU A 45 -30.25 -59.70 17.36
CA GLU A 45 -29.60 -59.43 16.07
C GLU A 45 -28.50 -58.38 16.19
N PHE A 46 -28.76 -57.27 16.91
CA PHE A 46 -27.77 -56.22 17.16
C PHE A 46 -26.61 -56.67 18.05
N SER A 47 -26.82 -57.70 18.86
CA SER A 47 -25.82 -58.27 19.76
C SER A 47 -24.89 -59.28 19.06
N LYS A 48 -25.17 -59.66 17.80
CA LYS A 48 -24.27 -60.51 17.01
C LYS A 48 -23.03 -59.70 16.60
N PRO A 49 -21.81 -60.19 16.84
CA PRO A 49 -20.61 -59.53 16.35
C PRO A 49 -20.72 -59.36 14.83
N VAL A 50 -20.51 -58.14 14.34
CA VAL A 50 -20.56 -57.82 12.91
C VAL A 50 -19.61 -58.77 12.16
N PRO A 51 -20.09 -59.50 11.14
CA PRO A 51 -19.25 -60.44 10.42
C PRO A 51 -18.03 -59.71 9.83
N PRO A 52 -16.82 -60.27 9.94
CA PRO A 52 -15.61 -59.61 9.48
C PRO A 52 -15.68 -59.45 7.95
N ILE A 53 -15.85 -58.20 7.51
CA ILE A 53 -15.76 -57.84 6.09
C ILE A 53 -14.29 -57.98 5.68
N GLY A 54 -14.02 -58.63 4.55
CA GLY A 54 -12.66 -58.87 4.09
C GLY A 54 -11.88 -57.55 3.90
N LYS A 55 -10.67 -57.49 4.45
CA LYS A 55 -9.79 -56.29 4.44
C LYS A 55 -9.64 -55.63 3.05
N ALA A 56 -9.68 -56.41 1.98
CA ALA A 56 -9.61 -55.90 0.60
C ALA A 56 -10.82 -55.05 0.19
N ALA A 57 -12.03 -55.36 0.69
CA ALA A 57 -13.23 -54.57 0.44
C ALA A 57 -13.26 -53.29 1.28
N GLU A 58 -12.75 -53.37 2.51
CA GLU A 58 -12.56 -52.21 3.41
C GLU A 58 -11.57 -51.21 2.80
N GLU A 59 -10.43 -51.67 2.29
CA GLU A 59 -9.43 -50.82 1.63
C GLU A 59 -9.96 -50.12 0.37
N MET A 60 -10.75 -50.81 -0.47
CA MET A 60 -11.39 -50.16 -1.63
C MET A 60 -12.40 -49.09 -1.21
N SER A 61 -13.16 -49.34 -0.15
CA SER A 61 -14.14 -48.36 0.37
C SER A 61 -13.45 -47.13 0.96
N LEU A 62 -12.34 -47.31 1.68
CA LEU A 62 -11.55 -46.23 2.26
C LEU A 62 -10.84 -45.41 1.18
N LEU A 63 -10.24 -46.07 0.19
CA LEU A 63 -9.56 -45.39 -0.92
C LEU A 63 -10.55 -44.57 -1.77
N LYS A 64 -11.77 -45.08 -1.96
CA LYS A 64 -12.86 -44.35 -2.61
C LYS A 64 -13.33 -43.15 -1.78
N ALA A 65 -13.42 -43.30 -0.45
CA ALA A 65 -13.75 -42.19 0.45
C ALA A 65 -12.67 -41.09 0.44
N VAL A 66 -11.39 -41.47 0.49
CA VAL A 66 -10.25 -40.55 0.40
C VAL A 66 -10.22 -39.85 -0.97
N ALA A 67 -10.51 -40.57 -2.05
CA ALA A 67 -10.58 -40.00 -3.38
C ALA A 67 -11.70 -38.95 -3.51
N TYR A 68 -12.90 -39.23 -3.00
CA TYR A 68 -13.99 -38.24 -3.01
C TYR A 68 -13.73 -37.06 -2.07
N LEU A 69 -13.09 -37.28 -0.92
CA LEU A 69 -12.68 -36.21 -0.02
C LEU A 69 -11.63 -35.30 -0.67
N GLY A 70 -10.62 -35.88 -1.32
CA GLY A 70 -9.60 -35.15 -2.07
C GLY A 70 -10.19 -34.39 -3.26
N PHE A 71 -11.10 -35.02 -4.00
CA PHE A 71 -11.80 -34.37 -5.11
C PHE A 71 -12.69 -33.21 -4.65
N GLY A 72 -13.43 -33.39 -3.56
CA GLY A 72 -14.25 -32.34 -2.95
C GLY A 72 -13.40 -31.17 -2.45
N LEU A 73 -12.27 -31.44 -1.80
CA LEU A 73 -11.33 -30.40 -1.37
C LEU A 73 -10.67 -29.67 -2.54
N ALA A 74 -10.30 -30.38 -3.62
CA ALA A 74 -9.75 -29.76 -4.82
C ALA A 74 -10.77 -28.84 -5.50
N ALA A 75 -12.03 -29.27 -5.60
CA ALA A 75 -13.11 -28.44 -6.13
C ALA A 75 -13.34 -27.19 -5.25
N LEU A 76 -13.36 -27.34 -3.92
CA LEU A 76 -13.47 -26.21 -3.00
C LEU A 76 -12.26 -25.26 -3.09
N ALA A 77 -11.05 -25.79 -3.25
CA ALA A 77 -9.84 -24.98 -3.42
C ALA A 77 -9.90 -24.16 -4.71
N ILE A 78 -10.38 -24.74 -5.83
CA ILE A 78 -10.55 -24.00 -7.09
C ILE A 78 -11.59 -22.88 -6.91
N VAL A 79 -12.74 -23.17 -6.29
CA VAL A 79 -13.76 -22.14 -6.02
C VAL A 79 -13.20 -21.03 -5.14
N PHE A 80 -12.42 -21.39 -4.12
CA PHE A 80 -11.74 -20.45 -3.24
C PHE A 80 -10.74 -19.57 -4.00
N ILE A 81 -9.89 -20.15 -4.85
CA ILE A 81 -8.94 -19.40 -5.68
C ILE A 81 -9.68 -18.45 -6.65
N LEU A 82 -10.74 -18.91 -7.31
CA LEU A 82 -11.54 -18.07 -8.22
C LEU A 82 -12.25 -16.93 -7.48
N PHE A 83 -12.75 -17.18 -6.27
CA PHE A 83 -13.32 -16.15 -5.41
C PHE A 83 -12.26 -15.12 -5.03
N PHE A 84 -11.05 -15.55 -4.68
CA PHE A 84 -9.93 -14.65 -4.38
C PHE A 84 -9.53 -13.82 -5.59
N ILE A 85 -9.44 -14.40 -6.80
CA ILE A 85 -9.13 -13.63 -8.01
C ILE A 85 -10.21 -12.57 -8.27
N ARG A 86 -11.49 -12.91 -8.12
CA ARG A 86 -12.59 -11.96 -8.33
C ARG A 86 -12.70 -10.89 -7.24
N ASP A 87 -12.48 -11.27 -5.99
CA ASP A 87 -12.49 -10.35 -4.84
C ASP A 87 -11.24 -9.46 -4.84
N LEU A 88 -10.07 -9.98 -5.23
CA LEU A 88 -8.86 -9.20 -5.51
C LEU A 88 -9.10 -8.24 -6.67
N ASP A 89 -9.72 -8.66 -7.78
CA ASP A 89 -10.00 -7.78 -8.91
C ASP A 89 -10.92 -6.61 -8.52
N HIS A 90 -11.96 -6.85 -7.71
CA HIS A 90 -12.80 -5.79 -7.18
C HIS A 90 -12.09 -4.88 -6.16
N ARG A 91 -11.27 -5.45 -5.26
CA ARG A 91 -10.54 -4.66 -4.25
C ARG A 91 -9.39 -3.86 -4.86
N VAL A 92 -8.62 -4.46 -5.76
CA VAL A 92 -7.46 -3.84 -6.42
C VAL A 92 -7.92 -2.87 -7.52
N GLY A 93 -8.95 -3.22 -8.29
CA GLY A 93 -9.56 -2.33 -9.29
C GLY A 93 -10.23 -1.09 -8.68
N GLY A 94 -10.74 -1.19 -7.44
CA GLY A 94 -11.26 -0.04 -6.70
C GLY A 94 -10.20 0.86 -6.07
N MET A 95 -9.00 0.33 -5.78
CA MET A 95 -7.89 1.09 -5.20
C MET A 95 -7.36 2.14 -6.17
N ASP A 96 -7.27 1.81 -7.46
CA ASP A 96 -6.73 2.72 -8.48
C ASP A 96 -7.53 4.03 -8.58
N LEU A 97 -8.86 3.96 -8.50
CA LEU A 97 -9.74 5.14 -8.49
C LEU A 97 -9.55 6.00 -7.23
N THR A 98 -9.37 5.37 -6.06
CA THR A 98 -9.11 6.10 -4.81
C THR A 98 -7.71 6.72 -4.80
N LEU A 99 -6.72 6.07 -5.42
CA LEU A 99 -5.37 6.60 -5.56
C LEU A 99 -5.33 7.78 -6.54
N ILE A 100 -6.01 7.67 -7.68
CA ILE A 100 -6.14 8.77 -8.65
C ILE A 100 -6.83 9.97 -8.00
N SER A 101 -7.93 9.75 -7.28
CA SER A 101 -8.63 10.84 -6.58
C SER A 101 -7.77 11.45 -5.46
N LEU A 102 -7.03 10.62 -4.72
CA LEU A 102 -6.12 11.10 -3.69
C LEU A 102 -4.93 11.87 -4.30
N GLU A 103 -4.38 11.42 -5.42
CA GLU A 103 -3.31 12.11 -6.15
C GLU A 103 -3.80 13.46 -6.70
N GLU A 104 -5.01 13.51 -7.25
CA GLU A 104 -5.65 14.75 -7.67
C GLU A 104 -5.82 15.74 -6.50
N LYS A 105 -6.15 15.26 -5.30
CA LYS A 105 -6.26 16.09 -4.09
C LYS A 105 -4.89 16.48 -3.51
N MET A 106 -3.89 15.61 -3.61
CA MET A 106 -2.56 15.83 -3.03
C MET A 106 -1.65 16.67 -3.94
N ALA A 107 -1.89 16.69 -5.25
CA ALA A 107 -1.14 17.50 -6.21
C ALA A 107 -1.15 19.00 -5.89
N PRO A 108 -2.29 19.67 -5.66
CA PRO A 108 -2.31 21.08 -5.29
C PRO A 108 -1.64 21.33 -3.93
N LEU A 109 -1.85 20.45 -2.93
CA LEU A 109 -1.20 20.57 -1.63
C LEU A 109 0.33 20.46 -1.75
N ARG A 110 0.84 19.51 -2.54
CA ARG A 110 2.29 19.37 -2.78
C ARG A 110 2.88 20.61 -3.42
N LYS A 111 2.14 21.21 -4.37
CA LYS A 111 2.53 22.45 -5.02
C LYS A 111 2.57 23.61 -4.03
N GLU A 112 1.49 23.80 -3.25
CA GLU A 112 1.40 24.85 -2.24
C GLU A 112 2.49 24.72 -1.16
N VAL A 113 2.75 23.49 -0.69
CA VAL A 113 3.84 23.23 0.27
C VAL A 113 5.18 23.60 -0.34
N LYS A 114 5.45 23.21 -1.59
CA LYS A 114 6.70 23.55 -2.28
C LYS A 114 6.86 25.07 -2.43
N GLU A 115 5.82 25.77 -2.88
CA GLU A 115 5.81 27.23 -3.02
C GLU A 115 6.01 27.93 -1.67
N SER A 116 5.36 27.45 -0.61
CA SER A 116 5.51 28.00 0.74
C SER A 116 6.93 27.83 1.28
N LEU A 117 7.58 26.69 1.02
CA LEU A 117 8.96 26.43 1.43
C LEU A 117 9.94 27.31 0.65
N GLU A 118 9.72 27.50 -0.64
CA GLU A 118 10.52 28.42 -1.46
C GLU A 118 10.38 29.86 -0.97
N GLN A 119 9.16 30.29 -0.64
CA GLN A 119 8.89 31.60 -0.06
C GLN A 119 9.58 31.77 1.31
N VAL A 120 9.45 30.82 2.22
CA VAL A 120 10.11 30.87 3.53
C VAL A 120 11.63 30.96 3.38
N ASN A 121 12.22 30.23 2.44
CA ASN A 121 13.65 30.30 2.18
C ASN A 121 14.08 31.69 1.64
N ALA A 122 13.27 32.29 0.77
CA ALA A 122 13.51 33.65 0.29
C ALA A 122 13.38 34.67 1.43
N ASP A 123 12.36 34.53 2.27
CA ASP A 123 12.11 35.40 3.42
C ASP A 123 13.22 35.30 4.47
N ILE A 124 13.69 34.09 4.79
CA ILE A 124 14.83 33.87 5.70
C ILE A 124 16.09 34.53 5.14
N THR A 125 16.36 34.35 3.85
CA THR A 125 17.51 34.98 3.20
C THR A 125 17.43 36.51 3.25
N GLY A 126 16.26 37.06 2.92
CA GLY A 126 15.99 38.49 2.99
C GLY A 126 16.02 39.06 4.41
N LEU A 127 15.64 38.27 5.41
CA LEU A 127 15.73 38.67 6.82
C LEU A 127 17.19 38.66 7.29
N LYS A 128 17.97 37.64 6.92
CA LYS A 128 19.39 37.56 7.23
C LYS A 128 20.14 38.79 6.75
N THR A 129 19.94 39.19 5.48
CA THR A 129 20.59 40.39 4.91
C THR A 129 20.14 41.66 5.62
N LYS A 130 18.85 41.80 5.96
CA LYS A 130 18.33 42.96 6.73
C LYS A 130 18.89 43.03 8.15
N VAL A 131 19.09 41.89 8.80
CA VAL A 131 19.68 41.82 10.14
C VAL A 131 21.15 42.22 10.08
N GLU A 132 21.90 41.65 9.13
CA GLU A 132 23.30 41.97 8.91
C GLU A 132 23.50 43.47 8.58
N ASP A 133 22.67 44.06 7.72
CA ASP A 133 22.68 45.51 7.43
C ASP A 133 22.38 46.35 8.69
N ARG A 134 21.40 45.95 9.50
CA ARG A 134 21.09 46.64 10.76
C ARG A 134 22.24 46.56 11.76
N GLU A 135 22.84 45.40 11.92
CA GLU A 135 23.99 45.19 12.80
C GLU A 135 25.21 45.98 12.33
N ASN A 136 25.52 45.95 11.03
CA ASN A 136 26.59 46.74 10.42
C ASN A 136 26.35 48.24 10.65
N ARG A 137 25.12 48.72 10.42
CA ARG A 137 24.77 50.12 10.66
C ARG A 137 24.90 50.50 12.14
N ALA A 138 24.51 49.62 13.06
CA ALA A 138 24.68 49.85 14.49
C ALA A 138 26.17 49.93 14.88
N ALA A 139 26.98 48.98 14.41
CA ALA A 139 28.43 48.96 14.61
C ALA A 139 29.09 50.25 14.08
N VAL A 140 28.69 50.72 12.89
CA VAL A 140 29.17 51.99 12.32
C VAL A 140 28.83 53.19 13.21
N VAL A 141 27.63 53.23 13.78
CA VAL A 141 27.23 54.32 14.70
C VAL A 141 28.04 54.29 15.99
N GLU A 142 28.27 53.11 16.56
CA GLU A 142 29.06 52.94 17.77
C GLU A 142 30.54 53.28 17.54
N LEU A 143 31.12 52.83 16.43
CA LEU A 143 32.49 53.18 16.02
C LEU A 143 32.65 54.70 15.83
N LYS A 144 31.69 55.37 15.19
CA LYS A 144 31.69 56.84 15.07
C LYS A 144 31.61 57.52 16.43
N ARG A 145 30.76 57.01 17.34
CA ARG A 145 30.66 57.54 18.71
C ARG A 145 31.96 57.36 19.49
N ALA A 146 32.61 56.20 19.38
CA ALA A 146 33.89 55.92 20.03
C ALA A 146 35.00 56.83 19.50
N MET A 147 35.08 57.02 18.18
CA MET A 147 36.04 57.93 17.56
C MET A 147 35.90 59.36 18.07
N VAL A 148 34.66 59.88 18.13
CA VAL A 148 34.37 61.22 18.66
C VAL A 148 34.74 61.32 20.14
N ALA A 149 34.46 60.29 20.94
CA ALA A 149 34.84 60.26 22.36
C ALA A 149 36.37 60.31 22.55
N ILE A 150 37.13 59.58 21.73
CA ILE A 150 38.60 59.56 21.77
C ILE A 150 39.18 60.91 21.32
N GLN A 151 38.61 61.52 20.28
CA GLN A 151 39.03 62.85 19.80
C GLN A 151 38.74 63.96 20.83
N ASN A 152 37.64 63.83 21.58
CA ASN A 152 37.22 64.80 22.60
C ASN A 152 37.84 64.54 23.97
N MET A 153 38.39 63.36 24.23
CA MET A 153 39.29 63.14 25.36
C MET A 153 40.52 64.00 25.11
N GLY A 154 40.52 65.22 25.64
CA GLY A 154 41.68 66.10 25.61
C GLY A 154 42.86 65.40 26.26
N LEU A 155 43.71 64.78 25.44
CA LEU A 155 44.91 64.07 25.87
C LEU A 155 45.92 65.13 26.30
N SER A 156 45.81 65.51 27.56
CA SER A 156 46.67 66.47 28.22
C SER A 156 48.13 65.97 28.19
N ASP A 157 48.97 66.74 27.49
CA ASP A 157 50.43 66.89 27.65
C ASP A 157 51.36 65.69 27.45
N SER A 158 50.84 64.49 27.12
CA SER A 158 51.67 63.30 26.85
C SER A 158 51.76 63.01 25.34
N PRO A 159 52.94 63.19 24.70
CA PRO A 159 53.14 62.87 23.28
C PRO A 159 52.86 61.40 22.96
N LYS A 160 53.14 60.51 23.91
CA LYS A 160 52.90 59.06 23.78
C LYS A 160 51.40 58.73 23.81
N ALA A 161 50.62 59.44 24.62
CA ALA A 161 49.17 59.26 24.67
C ALA A 161 48.50 59.79 23.39
N GLN A 162 48.99 60.92 22.87
CA GLN A 162 48.55 61.48 21.60
C GLN A 162 48.85 60.54 20.41
N ALA A 163 50.06 59.98 20.35
CA ALA A 163 50.42 59.02 19.31
C ALA A 163 49.51 57.78 19.30
N LYS A 164 49.23 57.19 20.48
CA LYS A 164 48.32 56.05 20.61
C LYS A 164 46.88 56.40 20.25
N SER A 165 46.41 57.58 20.62
CA SER A 165 45.07 58.04 20.23
C SER A 165 44.91 58.17 18.73
N ASN A 166 45.91 58.75 18.05
CA ASN A 166 45.90 58.87 16.60
C ASN A 166 45.92 57.49 15.91
N GLU A 167 46.67 56.53 16.46
CA GLU A 167 46.67 55.14 16.01
C GLU A 167 45.28 54.50 16.14
N VAL A 168 44.62 54.65 17.30
CA VAL A 168 43.27 54.10 17.51
C VAL A 168 42.23 54.77 16.59
N VAL A 169 42.34 56.09 16.38
CA VAL A 169 41.48 56.82 15.42
C VAL A 169 41.68 56.27 14.01
N ALA A 170 42.92 56.03 13.58
CA ALA A 170 43.20 55.43 12.28
C ALA A 170 42.64 54.01 12.15
N SER A 171 42.74 53.19 13.21
CA SER A 171 42.16 51.84 13.24
C SER A 171 40.63 51.86 13.14
N ILE A 172 39.95 52.74 13.88
CA ILE A 172 38.49 52.90 13.80
C ILE A 172 38.08 53.39 12.40
N GLN A 173 38.86 54.30 11.80
CA GLN A 173 38.60 54.79 10.45
C GLN A 173 38.75 53.69 9.38
N ALA A 174 39.71 52.78 9.55
CA ALA A 174 39.86 51.61 8.69
C ALA A 174 38.65 50.66 8.81
N LEU A 175 38.21 50.36 10.04
CA LEU A 175 37.01 49.53 10.29
C LEU A 175 35.75 50.16 9.71
N LEU A 176 35.58 51.48 9.86
CA LEU A 176 34.45 52.20 9.24
C LEU A 176 34.47 52.11 7.71
N GLY A 177 35.64 52.05 7.09
CA GLY A 177 35.80 51.80 5.66
C GLY A 177 35.40 50.38 5.27
N GLU A 178 35.75 49.38 6.09
CA GLU A 178 35.39 47.97 5.89
C GLU A 178 33.86 47.75 6.01
N PHE A 179 33.24 48.25 7.09
CA PHE A 179 31.77 48.18 7.26
C PHE A 179 31.00 49.07 6.27
N GLY A 180 31.61 50.15 5.78
CA GLY A 180 31.00 51.09 4.83
C GLY A 180 31.14 50.71 3.35
N ALA A 181 32.05 49.77 3.02
CA ALA A 181 32.23 49.25 1.67
C ALA A 181 31.30 48.07 1.34
N GLY A 182 30.37 47.73 2.25
CA GLY A 182 29.28 46.78 2.01
C GLY A 182 28.44 47.23 0.82
N GLU A 183 28.60 46.51 -0.27
CA GLU A 183 28.01 46.72 -1.60
C GLU A 183 26.51 47.02 -1.52
N ILE A 184 26.12 48.24 -1.93
CA ILE A 184 24.75 48.50 -2.34
C ILE A 184 24.57 47.79 -3.69
N VAL A 185 24.24 46.49 -3.66
CA VAL A 185 23.68 45.81 -4.83
C VAL A 185 22.28 46.39 -5.01
N VAL A 186 22.21 47.52 -5.72
CA VAL A 186 20.96 48.05 -6.25
C VAL A 186 20.43 47.00 -7.21
N GLY A 187 19.37 46.31 -6.79
CA GLY A 187 18.63 45.40 -7.64
C GLY A 187 18.18 46.13 -8.89
N GLU A 188 18.75 45.74 -10.03
CA GLU A 188 18.27 46.10 -11.35
C GLU A 188 16.85 45.54 -11.50
N VAL A 189 15.87 46.42 -11.61
CA VAL A 189 14.49 46.07 -11.95
C VAL A 189 14.47 45.82 -13.47
N PRO A 190 14.15 44.60 -13.95
CA PRO A 190 13.96 44.39 -15.37
C PRO A 190 12.63 45.01 -15.83
N ALA A 191 12.71 45.65 -17.00
CA ALA A 191 11.61 46.26 -17.74
C ALA A 191 10.59 45.23 -18.27
#